data_AF-A0A838TU03-F1
#
_entry.id   AF-A0A838TU03-F1
#
_cell.length_a   1.000
_cell.length_b   1.000
_cell.length_c   1.000
_cell.angle_alpha   90.00
_cell.angle_beta   90.00
_cell.angle_gamma   90.00
#
_symmetry.space_group_name_H-M   'P 1'
#
loop_
_entity.id
_entity.type
_entity.pdbx_description
1 polymer ?
#
loop_
_entity_poly.entity_id
_entity_poly.type
_entity_poly.pdbx_seq_one_letter_code
_entity_poly.pdbx_strand_id
1 'polypeptide(L)'
;MIDLHTQQEKAVNMLIDWNKWMAGLTFGAATGCIVVLENGVGPLVKMYLVIAIFCFALTLILSSLVFTLLPSIMQQLPLVSKTNPKHNIYDYKPFASIPLRHFITAQFLIFIAGTISLFIWVYLHA
;
A
#
# COMPACT_ATOMS: atom_id res chain seq x y z
N MET A 1 -26.97 2.62 20.24
CA MET A 1 -26.94 1.89 18.95
C MET A 1 -25.82 2.53 18.14
N ILE A 2 -24.62 1.95 18.17
CA ILE A 2 -23.47 2.49 17.42
C ILE A 2 -23.76 2.22 15.95
N ASP A 3 -23.85 3.28 15.16
CA ASP A 3 -24.28 3.21 13.78
C ASP A 3 -23.21 2.50 12.94
N LEU A 4 -23.50 1.29 12.48
CA LEU A 4 -22.54 0.44 11.73
C LEU A 4 -21.98 1.20 10.51
N HIS A 5 -22.78 2.09 9.93
CA HIS A 5 -22.42 2.98 8.83
C HIS A 5 -21.23 3.89 9.19
N THR A 6 -21.26 4.52 10.37
CA THR A 6 -20.17 5.40 10.83
C THR A 6 -18.86 4.65 11.07
N GLN A 7 -18.91 3.38 11.49
CA GLN A 7 -17.68 2.59 11.67
C GLN A 7 -17.06 2.18 10.33
N GLN A 8 -17.88 1.83 9.35
CA GLN A 8 -17.39 1.45 8.02
C GLN A 8 -16.79 2.64 7.28
N GLU A 9 -17.46 3.80 7.32
CA GLU A 9 -16.93 5.04 6.77
C GLU A 9 -15.59 5.43 7.40
N LYS A 10 -15.48 5.30 8.72
CA LYS A 10 -14.23 5.55 9.46
C LYS A 10 -13.10 4.60 9.02
N ALA A 11 -13.40 3.32 8.79
CA ALA A 11 -12.41 2.35 8.32
C ALA A 11 -11.91 2.68 6.90
N VAL A 12 -12.79 3.12 6.00
CA VAL A 12 -12.39 3.56 4.65
C VAL A 12 -11.53 4.82 4.72
N ASN A 13 -11.91 5.81 5.54
CA ASN A 13 -11.12 7.04 5.71
C ASN A 13 -9.72 6.73 6.27
N MET A 14 -9.62 5.82 7.25
CA MET A 14 -8.31 5.35 7.74
C MET A 14 -7.48 4.67 6.65
N LEU A 15 -8.11 3.89 5.77
CA LEU A 15 -7.42 3.24 4.65
C LEU A 15 -6.92 4.27 3.62
N ILE A 16 -7.71 5.31 3.34
CA ILE A 16 -7.31 6.45 2.49
C ILE A 16 -6.06 7.12 3.08
N ASP A 17 -6.12 7.49 4.34
CA ASP A 17 -5.05 8.23 5.00
C ASP A 17 -3.78 7.37 5.11
N TRP A 18 -3.93 6.08 5.39
CA TRP A 18 -2.83 5.12 5.37
C TRP A 18 -2.18 5.02 3.99
N ASN A 19 -2.96 4.90 2.92
CA ASN A 19 -2.43 4.84 1.56
C ASN A 19 -1.74 6.14 1.13
N LYS A 20 -2.25 7.30 1.55
CA LYS A 20 -1.58 8.60 1.31
C LYS A 20 -0.22 8.66 2.00
N TRP A 21 -0.16 8.25 3.27
CA TRP A 21 1.08 8.17 4.04
C TRP A 21 2.09 7.22 3.39
N MET A 22 1.65 6.02 3.03
CA MET A 22 2.46 5.03 2.33
C MET A 22 3.00 5.56 1.02
N ALA A 23 2.18 6.22 0.20
CA ALA A 23 2.61 6.79 -1.07
C ALA A 23 3.69 7.86 -0.89
N GLY A 24 3.50 8.77 0.07
CA GLY A 24 4.48 9.82 0.38
C GLY A 24 5.83 9.24 0.85
N LEU A 25 5.80 8.30 1.80
CA LEU A 25 7.01 7.63 2.30
C LEU A 25 7.75 6.87 1.19
N THR A 26 7.00 6.11 0.39
CA THR A 26 7.55 5.30 -0.70
C THR A 26 8.19 6.16 -1.78
N PHE A 27 7.54 7.27 -2.13
CA PHE A 27 8.07 8.22 -3.11
C PHE A 27 9.33 8.94 -2.60
N GLY A 28 9.34 9.39 -1.35
CA GLY A 28 10.50 10.00 -0.73
C GLY A 28 11.68 9.03 -0.66
N ALA A 29 11.44 7.80 -0.22
CA ALA A 29 12.47 6.75 -0.14
C ALA A 29 13.02 6.39 -1.53
N ALA A 30 12.16 6.20 -2.53
CA ALA A 30 12.58 5.90 -3.90
C ALA A 30 13.41 7.03 -4.51
N THR A 31 13.00 8.29 -4.32
CA THR A 31 13.76 9.46 -4.79
C THR A 31 15.13 9.54 -4.13
N GLY A 32 15.20 9.33 -2.81
CA GLY A 32 16.46 9.26 -2.08
C GLY A 32 17.39 8.16 -2.61
N CYS A 33 16.84 6.98 -2.91
CA CYS A 33 17.61 5.89 -3.51
C CYS A 33 18.16 6.23 -4.90
N ILE A 34 17.38 6.93 -5.73
CA ILE A 34 17.79 7.35 -7.08
C ILE A 34 18.95 8.37 -6.99
N VAL A 35 18.84 9.37 -6.11
CA VAL A 35 19.90 10.37 -5.91
C VAL A 35 21.20 9.70 -5.44
N VAL A 36 21.12 8.73 -4.53
CA VAL A 36 22.30 7.95 -4.11
C VAL A 36 22.87 7.13 -5.26
N LEU A 37 22.02 6.54 -6.09
CA LEU A 37 22.43 5.75 -7.24
C LEU A 37 23.21 6.57 -8.28
N GLU A 38 22.81 7.83 -8.49
CA GLU A 38 23.48 8.77 -9.40
C GLU A 38 24.86 9.22 -8.91
N ASN A 39 25.07 9.28 -7.59
CA ASN A 39 26.35 9.68 -6.98
C ASN A 39 27.45 8.61 -7.08
N GLY A 40 27.15 7.43 -7.61
CA GLY A 40 28.12 6.36 -7.81
C GLY A 40 28.28 5.48 -6.57
N VAL A 41 27.67 4.31 -6.61
CA VAL A 41 27.72 3.28 -5.55
C VAL A 41 28.32 1.99 -6.08
N GLY A 42 28.98 1.23 -5.19
CA GLY A 42 29.56 -0.07 -5.52
C GLY A 42 28.52 -1.06 -6.09
N PRO A 43 28.94 -2.06 -6.89
CA PRO A 43 28.03 -2.93 -7.64
C PRO A 43 27.05 -3.74 -6.76
N LEU A 44 27.50 -4.21 -5.59
CA LEU A 44 26.63 -4.93 -4.64
C LEU A 44 25.55 -4.01 -4.04
N VAL A 45 25.96 -2.81 -3.67
CA VAL A 45 25.14 -1.75 -3.06
C VAL A 45 24.09 -1.26 -4.05
N LYS A 46 24.49 -1.10 -5.32
CA LYS A 46 23.62 -0.76 -6.46
C LYS A 46 22.49 -1.78 -6.64
N MET A 47 22.78 -3.08 -6.53
CA MET A 47 21.77 -4.12 -6.68
C MET A 47 20.64 -3.98 -5.63
N TYR A 48 20.98 -3.77 -4.36
CA TYR A 48 20.00 -3.57 -3.29
C TYR A 48 19.17 -2.30 -3.48
N LEU A 49 19.79 -1.19 -3.91
CA LEU A 49 19.08 0.05 -4.22
C LEU A 49 18.08 -0.13 -5.37
N VAL A 50 18.47 -0.82 -6.44
CA VAL A 50 17.57 -1.08 -7.57
C VAL A 50 16.38 -1.95 -7.15
N ILE A 51 16.62 -2.99 -6.32
CA ILE A 51 15.55 -3.82 -5.77
C ILE A 51 14.60 -2.98 -4.89
N ALA A 52 15.15 -2.14 -4.02
CA ALA A 52 14.35 -1.26 -3.16
C ALA A 52 13.48 -0.29 -3.98
N ILE A 53 14.06 0.37 -4.99
CA ILE A 53 13.34 1.25 -5.92
C ILE A 53 12.22 0.50 -6.63
N PHE A 54 12.48 -0.72 -7.12
CA PHE A 54 11.47 -1.54 -7.78
C PHE A 54 10.33 -1.93 -6.84
N CYS A 55 10.64 -2.36 -5.61
CA CYS A 55 9.63 -2.65 -4.58
C CYS A 55 8.79 -1.42 -4.23
N PHE A 56 9.41 -0.25 -4.10
CA PHE A 56 8.71 1.00 -3.83
C PHE A 56 7.83 1.43 -5.00
N ALA A 57 8.31 1.35 -6.24
CA ALA A 57 7.51 1.61 -7.42
C ALA A 57 6.29 0.66 -7.49
N LEU A 58 6.48 -0.63 -7.22
CA LEU A 58 5.40 -1.61 -7.19
C LEU A 58 4.38 -1.33 -6.08
N THR A 59 4.85 -0.87 -4.91
CA THR A 59 3.99 -0.43 -3.80
C THR A 59 3.13 0.77 -4.20
N LEU A 60 3.67 1.73 -4.97
CA LEU A 60 2.90 2.86 -5.49
C LEU A 60 1.83 2.43 -6.50
N ILE A 61 2.14 1.49 -7.39
CA ILE A 61 1.17 0.92 -8.33
C ILE A 61 0.05 0.20 -7.57
N LEU A 62 0.37 -0.56 -6.52
CA LEU A 62 -0.65 -1.21 -5.70
C LEU A 62 -1.48 -0.17 -4.93
N SER A 63 -0.86 0.88 -4.42
CA SER A 63 -1.57 1.97 -3.74
C SER A 63 -2.57 2.65 -4.68
N SER A 64 -2.19 2.92 -5.94
CA SER A 64 -3.10 3.52 -6.92
C SER A 64 -4.25 2.58 -7.30
N LEU A 65 -3.98 1.27 -7.42
CA LEU A 65 -5.02 0.27 -7.62
C LEU A 65 -5.99 0.20 -6.43
N VAL A 66 -5.52 0.31 -5.18
CA VAL A 66 -6.42 0.37 -4.03
C VAL A 66 -7.28 1.64 -4.09
N PHE A 67 -6.71 2.79 -4.46
CA PHE A 67 -7.46 4.04 -4.62
C PHE A 67 -8.54 3.98 -5.70
N THR A 68 -8.30 3.32 -6.83
CA THR A 68 -9.32 3.19 -7.89
C THR A 68 -10.49 2.30 -7.48
N LEU A 69 -10.26 1.36 -6.55
CA LEU A 69 -11.29 0.44 -6.04
C LEU A 69 -12.12 1.04 -4.89
N LEU A 70 -11.63 2.09 -4.24
CA LEU A 70 -12.30 2.74 -3.11
C LEU A 70 -13.68 3.33 -3.43
N PRO A 71 -13.88 4.07 -4.55
CA PRO A 71 -15.19 4.58 -4.92
C PRO A 71 -16.23 3.48 -5.09
N SER A 72 -15.84 2.34 -5.69
CA SER A 72 -16.73 1.18 -5.86
C SER A 72 -17.15 0.56 -4.53
N ILE A 73 -16.24 0.55 -3.54
CA ILE A 73 -16.54 0.11 -2.18
C ILE A 73 -17.51 1.10 -1.51
N MET A 74 -17.21 2.41 -1.55
CA MET A 74 -18.05 3.47 -0.96
C MET A 74 -19.46 3.50 -1.54
N GLN A 75 -19.63 3.26 -2.84
CA GLN A 75 -20.94 3.21 -3.49
C GLN A 75 -21.80 2.01 -3.06
N GLN A 76 -21.19 0.92 -2.62
CA GLN A 76 -21.90 -0.31 -2.24
C GLN A 76 -22.15 -0.45 -0.73
N LEU A 77 -21.46 0.32 0.11
CA LEU A 77 -21.74 0.43 1.55
C LEU A 77 -23.22 0.70 1.91
N PRO A 78 -23.95 1.64 1.25
CA PRO A 78 -25.35 1.91 1.62
C PRO A 78 -26.31 0.74 1.33
N LEU A 79 -25.93 -0.18 0.43
CA LEU A 79 -26.76 -1.31 0.01
C LEU A 79 -26.61 -2.54 0.93
N VAL A 80 -25.42 -2.78 1.48
CA VAL A 80 -25.13 -3.98 2.30
C VAL A 80 -25.58 -3.81 3.76
N SER A 81 -25.53 -2.59 4.30
CA SER A 81 -25.93 -2.27 5.69
C SER A 81 -27.39 -2.67 6.01
N LYS A 82 -28.29 -2.62 5.02
CA LYS A 82 -29.70 -3.00 5.21
C LYS A 82 -29.98 -4.51 5.25
N THR A 83 -29.05 -5.35 4.77
CA THR A 83 -29.38 -6.74 4.43
C THR A 83 -28.58 -7.77 5.23
N ASN A 84 -27.41 -7.43 5.77
CA ASN A 84 -26.66 -8.33 6.65
C ASN A 84 -25.60 -7.59 7.50
N PRO A 85 -25.76 -7.46 8.83
CA PRO A 85 -24.91 -6.64 9.70
C PRO A 85 -23.50 -7.22 10.01
N LYS A 86 -23.08 -8.31 9.38
CA LYS A 86 -21.79 -8.99 9.64
C LYS A 86 -20.77 -8.92 8.49
N HIS A 87 -21.05 -8.19 7.41
CA HIS A 87 -20.16 -8.20 6.24
C HIS A 87 -18.96 -7.24 6.42
N ASN A 88 -17.76 -7.79 6.40
CA ASN A 88 -16.51 -7.06 6.61
C ASN A 88 -16.04 -6.43 5.28
N ILE A 89 -15.58 -5.17 5.30
CA ILE A 89 -15.21 -4.41 4.09
C ILE A 89 -14.07 -5.10 3.31
N TYR A 90 -13.24 -5.86 4.01
CA TYR A 90 -12.09 -6.58 3.46
C TYR A 90 -12.45 -7.78 2.55
N ASP A 91 -13.68 -8.29 2.64
CA ASP A 91 -14.17 -9.39 1.79
C ASP A 91 -14.75 -8.90 0.46
N TYR A 92 -14.66 -7.59 0.19
CA TYR A 92 -15.04 -7.04 -1.10
C TYR A 92 -14.20 -7.66 -2.22
N LYS A 93 -14.88 -8.19 -3.24
CA LYS A 93 -14.30 -8.81 -4.44
C LYS A 93 -14.47 -7.85 -5.62
N PRO A 94 -13.57 -6.87 -5.81
CA PRO A 94 -13.65 -5.90 -6.90
C PRO A 94 -13.41 -6.52 -8.27
N PHE A 95 -12.56 -7.54 -8.34
CA PHE A 95 -12.40 -8.42 -9.49
C PHE A 95 -12.99 -9.78 -9.17
N ALA A 96 -13.51 -10.46 -10.18
CA ALA A 96 -14.36 -11.66 -10.14
C ALA A 96 -13.91 -12.83 -9.21
N SER A 97 -12.75 -12.77 -8.54
CA SER A 97 -12.35 -13.71 -7.48
C SER A 97 -11.32 -13.22 -6.44
N ILE A 98 -10.74 -12.01 -6.55
CA ILE A 98 -9.64 -11.60 -5.64
C ILE A 98 -10.14 -10.59 -4.60
N PRO A 99 -10.10 -10.92 -3.29
CA PRO A 99 -10.52 -9.99 -2.25
C PRO A 99 -9.52 -8.83 -2.09
N LEU A 100 -10.04 -7.65 -1.76
CA LEU A 100 -9.26 -6.44 -1.46
C LEU A 100 -8.14 -6.69 -0.44
N ARG A 101 -8.39 -7.58 0.54
CA ARG A 101 -7.40 -8.01 1.53
C ARG A 101 -6.07 -8.46 0.92
N HIS A 102 -6.09 -9.17 -0.22
CA HIS A 102 -4.87 -9.65 -0.85
C HIS A 102 -4.03 -8.51 -1.42
N PHE A 103 -4.67 -7.50 -2.03
CA PHE A 103 -3.98 -6.31 -2.52
C PHE A 103 -3.31 -5.53 -1.38
N ILE A 104 -4.04 -5.30 -0.29
CA ILE A 104 -3.51 -4.60 0.88
C ILE A 104 -2.36 -5.39 1.52
N THR A 105 -2.51 -6.72 1.64
CA THR A 105 -1.46 -7.59 2.22
C THR A 105 -0.23 -7.61 1.32
N ALA A 106 -0.39 -7.75 0.01
CA ALA A 106 0.71 -7.73 -0.95
C ALA A 106 1.45 -6.38 -0.94
N GLN A 107 0.71 -5.26 -0.94
CA GLN A 107 1.26 -3.92 -0.84
C GLN A 107 2.13 -3.76 0.42
N PHE A 108 1.65 -4.26 1.56
CA PHE A 108 2.39 -4.19 2.82
C PHE A 108 3.64 -5.08 2.82
N LEU A 109 3.56 -6.29 2.29
CA LEU A 109 4.70 -7.20 2.18
C LEU A 109 5.80 -6.64 1.25
N ILE A 110 5.40 -6.08 0.10
CA ILE A 110 6.33 -5.48 -0.86
C ILE A 110 6.98 -4.23 -0.26
N PHE A 111 6.21 -3.43 0.47
CA PHE A 111 6.75 -2.27 1.20
C PHE A 111 7.80 -2.70 2.22
N ILE A 112 7.49 -3.70 3.07
CA ILE A 112 8.45 -4.24 4.04
C ILE A 112 9.71 -4.75 3.35
N ALA A 113 9.58 -5.49 2.25
CA ALA A 113 10.72 -5.98 1.49
C ALA A 113 11.62 -4.82 1.00
N GLY A 114 11.01 -3.76 0.43
CA GLY A 114 11.73 -2.55 0.02
C GLY A 114 12.41 -1.84 1.18
N THR A 115 11.72 -1.72 2.32
CA THR A 115 12.28 -1.13 3.55
C THR A 115 13.46 -1.94 4.09
N ILE A 116 13.36 -3.27 4.15
CA ILE A 116 14.45 -4.14 4.59
C ILE A 116 15.65 -3.99 3.66
N SER A 117 15.45 -3.99 2.33
CA SER A 117 16.53 -3.77 1.38
C SER A 117 17.20 -2.41 1.56
N LEU A 118 16.44 -1.36 1.85
CA LEU A 118 16.98 -0.03 2.14
C LEU A 118 17.80 -0.03 3.44
N PHE A 119 17.31 -0.66 4.51
CA PHE A 119 18.06 -0.75 5.77
C PHE A 119 19.34 -1.58 5.65
N ILE A 120 19.30 -2.69 4.89
CA ILE A 120 20.50 -3.47 4.58
C ILE A 120 21.51 -2.60 3.84
N TRP A 121 21.06 -1.80 2.88
CA TRP A 121 21.91 -0.84 2.18
C TRP A 121 22.56 0.17 3.14
N VAL A 122 21.76 0.81 4.01
CA VAL A 122 22.27 1.76 5.03
C VAL A 122 23.32 1.09 5.90
N TYR A 123 23.06 -0.14 6.37
CA TYR A 123 23.99 -0.86 7.23
C TYR A 123 25.29 -1.25 6.53
N LEU A 124 25.24 -1.60 5.24
CA LEU A 124 26.43 -1.92 4.46
C LEU A 124 27.27 -0.69 4.06
N HIS A 125 26.68 0.51 4.14
CA HIS A 125 27.33 1.75 3.73
C HIS A 125 27.76 2.64 4.92
N ALA A 126 27.22 2.41 6.12
CA ALA A 126 27.65 3.02 7.38
C ALA A 126 29.00 2.46 7.85
#